data_AF-A0A7C3I7X5-F1
#
_entry.id   AF-A0A7C3I7X5-F1
#
_cell.length_a   1.000
_cell.length_b   1.000
_cell.length_c   1.000
_cell.angle_alpha   90.00
_cell.angle_beta   90.00
_cell.angle_gamma   90.00
#
_symmetry.space_group_name_H-M   'P 1'
#
loop_
_entity.id
_entity.type
_entity.pdbx_description
1 polymer ?
#
loop_
_entity_poly.entity_id
_entity_poly.type
_entity_poly.pdbx_seq_one_letter_code
_entity_poly.pdbx_strand_id
1 'polypeptide(L)'
;MFAGFLSLYVFSLFYRVIDAMTVSRYIMLCLLFALLINIHILSTFHIIIPIAALYLIHAKRLPLRQHILILAIPFVGLVINSYWLIPMVKFVSFKTQNPDTWNFTLQIKNLFEPVKVYILQRKTLFYTIPELNNTFIDVVLLLFGFLGLYCWKQKKLHGLLLPFTGGIIAAFIIAFYGSFTTFFPQFQPERFTVALSLLLIIPASVGIFTFYHALLQNRSRAGLVFIACLLFVLLYRPLVRPFEVLLTHKPYRLNCHVPNEFKDLVTFLKNNTTNEGRILIEDSEYSISSPIHEYFGGHLPGLFPEYLKREYLCGPRPMYPIQHGYASFTRGVLFEKKLTSYTAEELKKMFAAYNVKWIVSWYQESKDFFEHLPGYIITRGQVDKFTVYEVIRESSFFLKGSGEVSADYNRIELQNVVSENNEIIIAYHWMEQLRAIPSGTIERVSLAGDPVGFIRIKNPPSKFSIINSY
;
A
#
# COMPACT_ATOMS: atom_id res chain seq x y z
N MET A 1 1.82 -11.05 -1.54
CA MET A 1 2.10 -12.39 -2.10
C MET A 1 3.56 -12.80 -1.89
N PHE A 2 4.55 -12.09 -2.45
CA PHE A 2 5.99 -12.41 -2.30
C PHE A 2 6.45 -12.62 -0.85
N ALA A 3 6.04 -11.74 0.07
CA ALA A 3 6.37 -11.88 1.48
C ALA A 3 5.84 -13.18 2.13
N GLY A 4 4.70 -13.71 1.66
CA GLY A 4 4.14 -14.98 2.13
C GLY A 4 5.00 -16.18 1.72
N PHE A 5 5.50 -16.20 0.48
CA PHE A 5 6.44 -17.23 0.03
C PHE A 5 7.76 -17.16 0.80
N LEU A 6 8.34 -15.96 0.94
CA LEU A 6 9.58 -15.78 1.71
C LEU A 6 9.42 -16.17 3.18
N SER A 7 8.23 -15.94 3.77
CA SER A 7 7.89 -16.40 5.14
C SER A 7 8.10 -17.91 5.31
N LEU A 8 7.69 -18.72 4.34
CA LEU A 8 7.90 -20.18 4.38
C LEU A 8 9.38 -20.57 4.30
N TYR A 9 10.17 -19.87 3.48
CA TYR A 9 11.62 -20.09 3.41
C TYR A 9 12.32 -19.73 4.71
N VAL A 10 11.96 -18.59 5.32
CA VAL A 10 12.46 -18.18 6.63
C VAL A 10 12.11 -19.22 7.69
N PHE A 11 10.86 -19.69 7.73
CA PHE A 11 10.44 -20.74 8.66
C PHE A 11 11.19 -22.07 8.45
N SER A 12 11.34 -22.50 7.19
CA SER A 12 12.10 -23.71 6.83
C SER A 12 13.56 -23.64 7.26
N LEU A 13 14.20 -22.48 7.06
CA LEU A 13 15.57 -22.28 7.50
C LEU A 13 15.68 -22.18 9.02
N PHE A 14 14.72 -21.55 9.68
CA PHE A 14 14.62 -21.52 11.15
C PHE A 14 14.52 -22.95 11.71
N TYR A 15 13.71 -23.82 11.09
CA TYR A 15 13.63 -25.23 11.44
C TYR A 15 14.98 -25.94 11.33
N ARG A 16 15.73 -25.72 10.23
CA ARG A 16 17.07 -26.28 10.05
C ARG A 16 18.09 -25.75 11.05
N VAL A 17 17.97 -24.49 11.48
CA VAL A 17 18.85 -23.87 12.48
C VAL A 17 18.60 -24.45 13.86
N ILE A 18 17.33 -24.69 14.23
CA ILE A 18 16.98 -25.33 15.50
C ILE A 18 17.47 -26.79 15.55
N ASP A 19 17.35 -27.51 14.43
CA ASP A 19 17.75 -28.92 14.36
C ASP A 19 19.28 -29.09 14.36
N ALA A 20 19.98 -28.30 13.54
CA ALA A 20 21.43 -28.31 13.46
C ALA A 20 21.96 -26.92 13.09
N MET A 21 22.32 -26.14 14.11
CA MET A 21 22.85 -24.79 13.94
C MET A 21 24.27 -24.81 13.37
N THR A 22 24.46 -24.11 12.26
CA THR A 22 25.78 -23.74 11.73
C THR A 22 25.84 -22.24 11.57
N VAL A 23 27.04 -21.66 11.60
CA VAL A 23 27.25 -20.20 11.42
C VAL A 23 26.64 -19.73 10.10
N SER A 24 26.87 -20.46 9.02
CA SER A 24 26.30 -20.15 7.70
C SER A 24 24.76 -20.14 7.69
N ARG A 25 24.11 -21.15 8.28
CA ARG A 25 22.64 -21.21 8.34
C ARG A 25 22.06 -20.08 9.19
N TYR A 26 22.72 -19.75 10.30
CA TYR A 26 22.31 -18.65 11.17
C TYR A 26 22.42 -17.28 10.49
N ILE A 27 23.55 -17.02 9.80
CA ILE A 27 23.72 -15.77 9.04
C ILE A 27 22.67 -15.66 7.94
N MET A 28 22.47 -16.73 7.17
CA MET A 28 21.46 -16.75 6.11
C MET A 28 20.04 -16.51 6.66
N LEU A 29 19.72 -17.05 7.85
CA LEU A 29 18.45 -16.81 8.52
C LEU A 29 18.27 -15.35 8.92
N CYS A 30 19.31 -14.73 9.48
CA CYS A 30 19.27 -13.30 9.82
C CYS A 30 19.06 -12.44 8.57
N LEU A 31 19.76 -12.73 7.48
CA LEU A 31 19.63 -11.99 6.21
C LEU A 31 18.25 -12.18 5.57
N LEU A 32 17.72 -13.41 5.51
CA LEU A 32 16.39 -13.66 4.95
C LEU A 32 15.28 -13.08 5.82
N PHE A 33 15.44 -13.11 7.16
CA PHE A 33 14.49 -12.46 8.06
C PHE A 33 14.53 -10.93 7.92
N ALA A 34 15.72 -10.33 7.79
CA ALA A 34 15.87 -8.91 7.49
C ALA A 34 15.23 -8.54 6.14
N LEU A 35 15.44 -9.35 5.10
CA LEU A 35 14.80 -9.19 3.79
C LEU A 35 13.27 -9.33 3.88
N LEU A 36 12.78 -10.24 4.71
CA LEU A 36 11.34 -10.43 4.93
C LEU A 36 10.69 -9.18 5.53
N ILE A 37 11.33 -8.58 6.55
CA ILE A 37 10.91 -7.29 7.12
C ILE A 37 10.96 -6.19 6.05
N ASN A 38 12.01 -6.16 5.23
CA ASN A 38 12.22 -5.17 4.18
C ASN A 38 11.12 -5.20 3.11
N ILE A 39 10.74 -6.41 2.66
CA ILE A 39 9.69 -6.59 1.66
C ILE A 39 8.33 -6.16 2.23
N HIS A 40 8.03 -6.54 3.47
CA HIS A 40 6.76 -6.18 4.09
C HIS A 40 6.80 -6.37 5.61
N ILE A 41 6.69 -5.30 6.39
CA ILE A 41 6.78 -5.35 7.87
C ILE A 41 5.82 -6.35 8.52
N LEU A 42 4.59 -6.45 8.00
CA LEU A 42 3.55 -7.30 8.59
C LEU A 42 3.68 -8.78 8.24
N SER A 43 4.66 -9.15 7.41
CA SER A 43 4.93 -10.55 7.10
C SER A 43 5.47 -11.34 8.31
N THR A 44 5.99 -10.65 9.33
CA THR A 44 6.38 -11.22 10.62
C THR A 44 5.20 -11.93 11.31
N PHE A 45 3.97 -11.43 11.14
CA PHE A 45 2.76 -12.08 11.68
C PHE A 45 2.48 -13.45 11.04
N HIS A 46 2.99 -13.72 9.83
CA HIS A 46 2.84 -15.05 9.22
C HIS A 46 3.66 -16.13 9.94
N ILE A 47 4.80 -15.74 10.50
CA ILE A 47 5.81 -16.69 11.02
C ILE A 47 5.94 -16.66 12.54
N ILE A 48 5.47 -15.62 13.22
CA ILE A 48 5.66 -15.47 14.68
C ILE A 48 5.11 -16.66 15.46
N ILE A 49 3.89 -17.11 15.15
CA ILE A 49 3.26 -18.25 15.82
C ILE A 49 3.93 -19.58 15.44
N PRO A 50 4.18 -19.91 14.15
CA PRO A 50 4.94 -21.10 13.79
C PRO A 50 6.34 -21.18 14.43
N ILE A 51 7.09 -20.07 14.41
CA ILE A 51 8.44 -19.98 14.99
C ILE A 51 8.39 -20.17 16.50
N ALA A 52 7.46 -19.51 17.19
CA ALA A 52 7.30 -19.65 18.64
C ALA A 52 6.95 -21.09 19.03
N ALA A 53 6.00 -21.71 18.33
CA ALA A 53 5.64 -23.12 18.56
C ALA A 53 6.84 -24.05 18.36
N LEU A 54 7.60 -23.85 17.27
CA LEU A 54 8.78 -24.68 17.01
C LEU A 54 9.87 -24.47 18.06
N TYR A 55 10.14 -23.22 18.43
CA TYR A 55 11.08 -22.89 19.47
C TYR A 55 10.71 -23.56 20.80
N LEU A 56 9.44 -23.49 21.22
CA LEU A 56 8.97 -24.09 22.48
C LEU A 56 9.15 -25.61 22.52
N ILE A 57 8.96 -26.31 21.40
CA ILE A 57 9.16 -27.76 21.29
C ILE A 57 10.63 -28.13 21.55
N HIS A 58 11.56 -27.31 21.05
CA HIS A 58 12.99 -27.59 21.13
C HIS A 58 13.69 -26.88 22.30
N ALA A 59 13.06 -25.90 22.95
CA ALA A 59 13.68 -25.00 23.92
C ALA A 59 14.44 -25.73 25.02
N LYS A 60 13.89 -26.81 25.58
CA LYS A 60 14.55 -27.58 26.66
C LYS A 60 15.84 -28.30 26.24
N ARG A 61 16.07 -28.45 24.93
CA ARG A 61 17.23 -29.17 24.36
C ARG A 61 18.31 -28.21 23.85
N LEU A 62 18.04 -26.91 23.79
CA LEU A 62 18.96 -25.92 23.25
C LEU A 62 19.95 -25.47 24.35
N PRO A 63 21.24 -25.33 24.06
CA PRO A 63 22.19 -24.70 24.97
C PRO A 63 21.93 -23.18 25.04
N LEU A 64 22.33 -22.54 26.15
CA LEU A 64 22.14 -21.10 26.39
C LEU A 64 22.59 -20.22 25.22
N ARG A 65 23.74 -20.55 24.60
CA ARG A 65 24.26 -19.83 23.43
C ARG A 65 23.26 -19.80 22.26
N GLN A 66 22.56 -20.91 22.00
CA GLN A 66 21.58 -20.98 20.92
C GLN A 66 20.32 -20.17 21.25
N HIS A 67 19.90 -20.12 22.52
CA HIS A 67 18.82 -19.21 22.94
C HIS A 67 19.18 -17.75 22.65
N ILE A 68 20.38 -17.32 23.05
CA ILE A 68 20.87 -15.95 22.81
C ILE A 68 20.87 -15.64 21.31
N LEU A 69 21.42 -16.55 20.49
CA LEU A 69 21.47 -16.36 19.03
C LEU A 69 20.05 -16.29 18.43
N ILE A 70 19.14 -17.18 18.80
CA ILE A 70 17.75 -17.14 18.32
C ILE A 70 17.07 -15.82 18.69
N LEU A 71 17.24 -15.36 19.93
CA LEU A 71 16.67 -14.09 20.41
C LEU A 71 17.32 -12.86 19.78
N ALA A 72 18.53 -12.98 19.24
CA ALA A 72 19.21 -11.91 18.52
C ALA A 72 18.71 -11.72 17.07
N ILE A 73 18.04 -12.72 16.47
CA ILE A 73 17.55 -12.63 15.08
C ILE A 73 16.64 -11.41 14.85
N PRO A 74 15.61 -11.14 15.68
CA PRO A 74 14.78 -9.94 15.54
C PRO A 74 15.60 -8.65 15.62
N PHE A 75 16.56 -8.58 16.54
CA PHE A 75 17.42 -7.42 16.71
C PHE A 75 18.26 -7.14 15.46
N VAL A 76 18.91 -8.17 14.89
CA VAL A 76 19.66 -8.04 13.63
C VAL A 76 18.74 -7.59 12.50
N GLY A 77 17.53 -8.16 12.42
CA GLY A 77 16.51 -7.75 11.45
C GLY A 77 16.15 -6.26 11.55
N LEU A 78 15.98 -5.75 12.78
CA LEU A 78 15.68 -4.34 13.05
C LEU A 78 16.87 -3.43 12.72
N VAL A 79 18.10 -3.82 13.06
CA VAL A 79 19.32 -3.04 12.77
C VAL A 79 19.51 -2.88 11.27
N ILE A 80 19.40 -3.98 10.49
CA ILE A 80 19.54 -3.93 9.02
C ILE A 80 18.45 -3.04 8.39
N ASN A 81 17.24 -3.05 8.96
CA ASN A 81 16.11 -2.27 8.46
C ASN A 81 15.99 -0.87 9.12
N SER A 82 16.97 -0.47 9.93
CA SER A 82 16.92 0.80 10.67
C SER A 82 16.79 2.02 9.76
N TYR A 83 17.36 1.97 8.55
CA TYR A 83 17.34 3.06 7.58
C TYR A 83 15.93 3.52 7.18
N TRP A 84 14.91 2.65 7.26
CA TRP A 84 13.51 3.03 7.01
C TRP A 84 12.63 2.91 8.27
N LEU A 85 12.98 2.03 9.22
CA LEU A 85 12.26 1.90 10.48
C LEU A 85 12.39 3.14 11.36
N ILE A 86 13.58 3.75 11.43
CA ILE A 86 13.80 4.98 12.21
C ILE A 86 12.95 6.14 11.65
N PRO A 87 12.96 6.45 10.33
CA PRO A 87 12.02 7.40 9.75
C PRO A 87 10.56 7.06 10.04
N MET A 88 10.15 5.79 9.89
CA MET A 88 8.78 5.37 10.15
C MET A 88 8.33 5.70 11.59
N VAL A 89 9.18 5.40 12.58
CA VAL A 89 8.90 5.71 13.99
C VAL A 89 8.89 7.22 14.23
N LYS A 90 9.85 7.95 13.65
CA LYS A 90 9.94 9.40 13.80
C LYS A 90 8.69 10.12 13.29
N PHE A 91 8.15 9.67 12.15
CA PHE A 91 7.00 10.29 11.50
C PHE A 91 5.66 9.61 11.83
N VAL A 92 5.62 8.72 12.83
CA VAL A 92 4.38 8.02 13.21
C VAL A 92 3.29 8.98 13.69
N SER A 93 3.69 10.13 14.28
CA SER A 93 2.76 11.17 14.77
C SER A 93 2.01 11.88 13.64
N PHE A 94 2.50 11.80 12.40
CA PHE A 94 1.83 12.37 11.24
C PHE A 94 0.69 11.49 10.74
N LYS A 95 0.58 10.25 11.22
CA LYS A 95 -0.53 9.37 10.87
C LYS A 95 -1.83 9.92 11.47
N THR A 96 -2.84 10.13 10.64
CA THR A 96 -4.18 10.54 11.05
C THR A 96 -5.12 9.34 11.16
N GLN A 97 -6.30 9.57 11.74
CA GLN A 97 -7.42 8.66 11.55
C GLN A 97 -7.99 8.90 10.14
N ASN A 98 -8.58 7.86 9.55
CA ASN A 98 -9.10 7.96 8.19
C ASN A 98 -10.21 9.01 8.09
N PRO A 99 -10.34 9.70 6.94
CA PRO A 99 -11.56 10.41 6.62
C PRO A 99 -12.76 9.44 6.64
N ASP A 100 -13.91 9.88 7.16
CA ASP A 100 -15.16 9.09 7.21
C ASP A 100 -15.61 8.59 5.82
N THR A 101 -15.12 9.23 4.77
CA THR A 101 -15.42 8.90 3.37
C THR A 101 -14.63 7.70 2.85
N TRP A 102 -13.68 7.15 3.61
CA TRP A 102 -12.81 6.07 3.14
C TRP A 102 -13.04 4.73 3.86
N ASN A 103 -13.47 3.74 3.08
CA ASN A 103 -13.52 2.35 3.52
C ASN A 103 -12.18 1.66 3.21
N PHE A 104 -11.48 1.17 4.25
CA PHE A 104 -10.33 0.28 4.02
C PHE A 104 -10.73 -0.87 3.10
N THR A 105 -9.96 -1.05 2.04
CA THR A 105 -10.04 -2.26 1.21
C THR A 105 -9.59 -3.48 2.01
N LEU A 106 -10.03 -4.67 1.59
CA LEU A 106 -9.60 -5.95 2.17
C LEU A 106 -10.01 -6.13 3.66
N GLN A 107 -11.25 -5.77 3.97
CA GLN A 107 -11.87 -5.97 5.29
C GLN A 107 -12.99 -7.01 5.18
N ILE A 108 -13.12 -7.85 6.21
CA ILE A 108 -14.23 -8.77 6.35
C ILE A 108 -15.39 -8.04 7.02
N LYS A 109 -16.53 -8.00 6.34
CA LYS A 109 -17.73 -7.30 6.81
C LYS A 109 -18.74 -8.21 7.52
N ASN A 110 -18.55 -9.54 7.48
CA ASN A 110 -19.51 -10.51 8.00
C ASN A 110 -18.81 -11.60 8.84
N LEU A 111 -19.30 -11.87 10.05
CA LEU A 111 -18.74 -12.91 10.94
C LEU A 111 -18.87 -14.34 10.37
N PHE A 112 -19.83 -14.57 9.48
CA PHE A 112 -20.06 -15.85 8.82
C PHE A 112 -19.35 -15.96 7.46
N GLU A 113 -18.37 -15.09 7.19
CA GLU A 113 -17.63 -15.14 5.95
C GLU A 113 -16.94 -16.48 5.68
N PRO A 114 -16.35 -17.19 6.67
CA PRO A 114 -15.82 -18.52 6.44
C PRO A 114 -16.85 -19.50 5.88
N VAL A 115 -18.11 -19.41 6.30
CA VAL A 115 -19.20 -20.26 5.78
C VAL A 115 -19.44 -19.93 4.31
N LYS A 116 -19.46 -18.65 3.94
CA LYS A 116 -19.60 -18.26 2.54
C LYS A 116 -18.45 -18.77 1.68
N VAL A 117 -17.21 -18.63 2.16
CA VAL A 117 -16.01 -19.05 1.43
C VAL A 117 -15.92 -20.57 1.29
N TYR A 118 -16.01 -21.30 2.40
CA TYR A 118 -15.71 -22.74 2.42
C TYR A 118 -16.94 -23.63 2.19
N ILE A 119 -18.16 -23.17 2.48
CA ILE A 119 -19.39 -23.95 2.28
C ILE A 119 -20.12 -23.48 1.02
N LEU A 120 -20.39 -22.18 0.91
CA LEU A 120 -21.14 -21.63 -0.23
C LEU A 120 -20.25 -21.34 -1.45
N GLN A 121 -18.93 -21.50 -1.33
CA GLN A 121 -17.94 -21.25 -2.37
C GLN A 121 -18.01 -19.82 -2.98
N ARG A 122 -18.32 -18.83 -2.15
CA ARG A 122 -18.39 -17.40 -2.49
C ARG A 122 -17.29 -16.63 -1.74
N LYS A 123 -16.50 -15.83 -2.46
CA LYS A 123 -15.39 -15.07 -1.86
C LYS A 123 -15.82 -13.63 -1.49
N THR A 124 -15.18 -13.06 -0.47
CA THR A 124 -15.34 -11.66 -0.03
C THR A 124 -14.61 -10.64 -0.88
N LEU A 125 -13.46 -11.01 -1.43
CA LEU A 125 -12.57 -10.06 -2.10
C LEU A 125 -13.36 -9.30 -3.17
N PHE A 126 -13.21 -7.98 -3.18
CA PHE A 126 -13.68 -7.04 -4.19
C PHE A 126 -13.01 -7.29 -5.56
N TYR A 127 -13.01 -8.53 -6.05
CA TYR A 127 -12.80 -8.80 -7.46
C TYR A 127 -14.17 -8.77 -8.12
N THR A 128 -14.41 -7.69 -8.87
CA THR A 128 -15.51 -7.54 -9.82
C THR A 128 -15.42 -8.52 -11.00
N ILE A 129 -14.42 -9.42 -10.98
CA ILE A 129 -14.12 -10.42 -12.00
C ILE A 129 -14.36 -11.80 -11.37
N PRO A 130 -15.57 -12.37 -11.52
CA PRO A 130 -15.92 -13.70 -11.03
C PRO A 130 -14.91 -14.78 -11.41
N GLU A 131 -14.19 -14.58 -12.51
CA GLU A 131 -13.18 -15.46 -13.10
C GLU A 131 -11.96 -15.66 -12.19
N LEU A 132 -11.69 -14.74 -11.26
CA LEU A 132 -10.62 -14.88 -10.25
C LEU A 132 -11.05 -15.62 -8.98
N ASN A 133 -12.34 -15.96 -8.85
CA ASN A 133 -12.85 -16.70 -7.72
C ASN A 133 -12.45 -18.19 -7.82
N ASN A 134 -11.54 -18.65 -6.96
CA ASN A 134 -11.14 -20.06 -6.87
C ASN A 134 -11.35 -20.67 -5.47
N THR A 135 -12.50 -20.38 -4.86
CA THR A 135 -12.93 -20.92 -3.55
C THR A 135 -12.93 -22.45 -3.49
N PHE A 136 -13.09 -23.13 -4.63
CA PHE A 136 -12.94 -24.59 -4.71
C PHE A 136 -11.54 -25.03 -4.27
N ILE A 137 -10.49 -24.36 -4.73
CA ILE A 137 -9.11 -24.67 -4.31
C ILE A 137 -8.92 -24.36 -2.82
N ASP A 138 -9.53 -23.31 -2.28
CA ASP A 138 -9.47 -23.01 -0.85
C ASP A 138 -10.06 -24.16 -0.02
N VAL A 139 -11.17 -24.77 -0.46
CA VAL A 139 -11.78 -25.96 0.18
C VAL A 139 -10.88 -27.19 0.05
N VAL A 140 -10.30 -27.44 -1.12
CA VAL A 140 -9.34 -28.55 -1.34
C VAL A 140 -8.15 -28.41 -0.38
N LEU A 141 -7.57 -27.23 -0.30
CA LEU A 141 -6.45 -26.94 0.61
C LEU A 141 -6.83 -27.17 2.08
N LEU A 142 -8.04 -26.77 2.49
CA LEU A 142 -8.51 -26.97 3.84
C LEU A 142 -8.68 -28.46 4.18
N LEU A 143 -9.44 -29.20 3.38
CA LEU A 143 -9.76 -30.61 3.62
C LEU A 143 -8.50 -31.49 3.60
N PHE A 144 -7.69 -31.36 2.54
CA PHE A 144 -6.45 -32.12 2.46
C PHE A 144 -5.40 -31.61 3.46
N GLY A 145 -5.44 -30.33 3.82
CA GLY A 145 -4.64 -29.78 4.91
C GLY A 145 -4.91 -30.51 6.22
N PHE A 146 -6.18 -30.69 6.61
CA PHE A 146 -6.54 -31.46 7.79
C PHE A 146 -6.09 -32.93 7.69
N LEU A 147 -6.25 -33.57 6.53
CA LEU A 147 -5.77 -34.94 6.32
C LEU A 147 -4.25 -35.04 6.48
N GLY A 148 -3.49 -34.09 5.94
CA GLY A 148 -2.03 -34.04 6.10
C GLY A 148 -1.59 -33.82 7.54
N LEU A 149 -2.24 -32.91 8.26
CA LEU A 149 -2.00 -32.72 9.70
C LEU A 149 -2.31 -33.99 10.49
N TYR A 150 -3.39 -34.70 10.14
CA TYR A 150 -3.71 -36.00 10.72
C TYR A 150 -2.63 -37.04 10.45
N CYS A 151 -2.09 -37.11 9.23
CA CYS A 151 -0.96 -37.98 8.90
C CYS A 151 0.29 -37.64 9.73
N TRP A 152 0.60 -36.35 9.91
CA TRP A 152 1.72 -35.93 10.77
C TRP A 152 1.50 -36.29 12.25
N LYS A 153 0.26 -36.20 12.74
CA LYS A 153 -0.12 -36.66 14.07
C LYS A 153 0.13 -38.16 14.24
N GLN A 154 -0.31 -38.98 13.28
CA GLN A 154 -0.09 -40.43 13.31
C GLN A 154 1.41 -40.80 13.28
N LYS A 155 2.21 -40.06 12.51
CA LYS A 155 3.66 -40.23 12.43
C LYS A 155 4.44 -39.55 13.58
N LYS A 156 3.75 -38.96 14.56
CA LYS A 156 4.35 -38.22 15.70
C LYS A 156 5.33 -37.11 15.28
N LEU A 157 5.09 -36.46 14.14
CA LEU A 157 5.93 -35.38 13.60
C LEU A 157 5.59 -34.03 14.27
N HIS A 158 5.77 -33.94 15.59
CA HIS A 158 5.37 -32.78 16.39
C HIS A 158 6.05 -31.47 15.95
N GLY A 159 7.30 -31.54 15.47
CA GLY A 159 8.04 -30.39 14.94
C GLY A 159 7.46 -29.79 13.65
N LEU A 160 6.55 -30.50 12.97
CA LEU A 160 5.80 -29.96 11.82
C LEU A 160 4.34 -29.70 12.20
N LEU A 161 3.72 -30.62 12.93
CA LEU A 161 2.31 -30.53 13.32
C LEU A 161 2.00 -29.23 14.06
N LEU A 162 2.69 -28.95 15.17
CA LEU A 162 2.31 -27.84 16.05
C LEU A 162 2.58 -26.46 15.41
N PRO A 163 3.73 -26.20 14.75
CA PRO A 163 3.95 -24.93 14.07
C PRO A 163 2.95 -24.64 12.96
N PHE A 164 2.64 -25.63 12.12
CA PHE A 164 1.68 -25.44 11.02
C PHE A 164 0.25 -25.30 11.55
N THR A 165 -0.18 -26.11 12.52
CA THR A 165 -1.50 -25.97 13.13
C THR A 165 -1.66 -24.59 13.78
N GLY A 166 -0.67 -24.14 14.57
CA GLY A 166 -0.69 -22.82 15.19
C GLY A 166 -0.72 -21.69 14.17
N GLY A 167 0.11 -21.76 13.12
CA GLY A 167 0.13 -20.79 12.03
C GLY A 167 -1.18 -20.73 11.26
N ILE A 168 -1.76 -21.86 10.90
CA ILE A 168 -3.04 -21.96 10.18
C ILE A 168 -4.16 -21.33 11.02
N ILE A 169 -4.26 -21.68 12.31
CA ILE A 169 -5.28 -21.12 13.21
C ILE A 169 -5.10 -19.61 13.35
N ALA A 170 -3.88 -19.13 13.60
CA ALA A 170 -3.60 -17.71 13.74
C ALA A 170 -3.92 -16.93 12.46
N ALA A 171 -3.47 -17.42 11.30
CA ALA A 171 -3.74 -16.80 10.01
C ALA A 171 -5.24 -16.79 9.69
N PHE A 172 -5.98 -17.87 10.01
CA PHE A 172 -7.43 -17.94 9.83
C PHE A 172 -8.16 -16.93 10.72
N ILE A 173 -7.81 -16.86 12.01
CA ILE A 173 -8.43 -15.94 12.96
C ILE A 173 -8.19 -14.49 12.53
N ILE A 174 -6.94 -14.15 12.19
CA ILE A 174 -6.61 -12.81 11.69
C ILE A 174 -7.40 -12.55 10.41
N ALA A 175 -7.32 -13.46 9.43
CA ALA A 175 -7.93 -13.27 8.11
C ALA A 175 -9.43 -12.99 8.17
N PHE A 176 -10.18 -13.78 8.94
CA PHE A 176 -11.64 -13.73 8.96
C PHE A 176 -12.23 -12.89 10.08
N TYR A 177 -11.54 -12.77 11.21
CA TYR A 177 -12.07 -12.10 12.40
C TYR A 177 -11.29 -10.85 12.81
N GLY A 178 -10.10 -10.61 12.25
CA GLY A 178 -9.29 -9.44 12.59
C GLY A 178 -10.01 -8.11 12.35
N SER A 179 -10.93 -8.06 11.39
CA SER A 179 -11.67 -6.84 11.03
C SER A 179 -12.65 -6.40 12.13
N PHE A 180 -12.99 -7.30 13.06
CA PHE A 180 -13.88 -7.04 14.19
C PHE A 180 -13.13 -6.75 15.50
N THR A 181 -11.83 -6.52 15.43
CA THR A 181 -10.99 -6.18 16.59
C THR A 181 -10.57 -4.72 16.56
N THR A 182 -9.95 -4.21 17.61
CA THR A 182 -9.41 -2.84 17.63
C THR A 182 -8.02 -2.74 16.98
N PHE A 183 -7.26 -3.84 16.98
CA PHE A 183 -5.86 -3.85 16.57
C PHE A 183 -5.66 -4.25 15.10
N PHE A 184 -6.30 -5.33 14.66
CA PHE A 184 -6.05 -5.90 13.33
C PHE A 184 -6.70 -5.16 12.14
N PRO A 185 -7.76 -4.32 12.25
CA PRO A 185 -8.33 -3.68 11.06
C PRO A 185 -7.33 -2.82 10.29
N GLN A 186 -6.38 -2.18 11.00
CA GLN A 186 -5.31 -1.40 10.36
C GLN A 186 -4.39 -2.27 9.48
N PHE A 187 -4.43 -3.59 9.65
CA PHE A 187 -3.67 -4.55 8.88
C PHE A 187 -4.48 -5.23 7.77
N GLN A 188 -5.63 -4.69 7.36
CA GLN A 188 -6.38 -5.21 6.20
C GLN A 188 -6.53 -6.74 6.24
N PRO A 189 -7.22 -7.28 7.25
CA PRO A 189 -7.06 -8.66 7.67
C PRO A 189 -7.34 -9.68 6.56
N GLU A 190 -8.23 -9.39 5.62
CA GLU A 190 -8.55 -10.30 4.52
C GLU A 190 -7.31 -10.72 3.69
N ARG A 191 -6.25 -9.90 3.62
CA ARG A 191 -5.02 -10.27 2.90
C ARG A 191 -4.29 -11.48 3.51
N PHE A 192 -4.54 -11.79 4.79
CA PHE A 192 -3.97 -12.96 5.46
C PHE A 192 -4.54 -14.27 4.92
N THR A 193 -5.61 -14.25 4.12
CA THR A 193 -6.07 -15.43 3.37
C THR A 193 -4.98 -15.99 2.45
N VAL A 194 -4.11 -15.15 1.87
CA VAL A 194 -2.97 -15.62 1.07
C VAL A 194 -1.97 -16.40 1.91
N ALA A 195 -1.64 -15.89 3.11
CA ALA A 195 -0.74 -16.58 4.03
C ALA A 195 -1.35 -17.89 4.53
N LEU A 196 -2.66 -17.90 4.82
CA LEU A 196 -3.40 -19.09 5.19
C LEU A 196 -3.33 -20.17 4.10
N SER A 197 -3.61 -19.84 2.83
CA SER A 197 -3.52 -20.80 1.73
C SER A 197 -2.10 -21.34 1.54
N LEU A 198 -1.07 -20.49 1.71
CA LEU A 198 0.34 -20.90 1.67
C LEU A 198 0.74 -21.80 2.84
N LEU A 199 0.18 -21.61 4.04
CA LEU A 199 0.42 -22.51 5.17
C LEU A 199 -0.30 -23.84 4.98
N LEU A 200 -1.51 -23.84 4.41
CA LEU A 200 -2.30 -25.05 4.14
C LEU A 200 -1.70 -25.91 3.02
N ILE A 201 -1.04 -25.32 2.02
CA ILE A 201 -0.52 -26.07 0.86
C ILE A 201 0.45 -27.18 1.26
N ILE A 202 1.24 -26.98 2.31
CA ILE A 202 2.25 -27.95 2.77
C ILE A 202 1.61 -29.21 3.34
N PRO A 203 0.77 -29.15 4.40
CA PRO A 203 0.05 -30.34 4.86
C PRO A 203 -0.93 -30.85 3.80
N ALA A 204 -1.55 -29.97 2.99
CA ALA A 204 -2.44 -30.41 1.91
C ALA A 204 -1.71 -31.31 0.91
N SER A 205 -0.45 -31.03 0.57
CA SER A 205 0.34 -31.91 -0.30
C SER A 205 0.48 -33.33 0.27
N VAL A 206 0.67 -33.46 1.59
CA VAL A 206 0.76 -34.75 2.29
C VAL A 206 -0.59 -35.46 2.30
N GLY A 207 -1.67 -34.71 2.53
CA GLY A 207 -3.03 -35.22 2.47
C GLY A 207 -3.40 -35.72 1.08
N ILE A 208 -3.14 -34.93 0.05
CA ILE A 208 -3.36 -35.29 -1.36
C ILE A 208 -2.55 -36.53 -1.72
N PHE A 209 -1.26 -36.58 -1.37
CA PHE A 209 -0.42 -37.75 -1.61
C PHE A 209 -0.98 -39.02 -0.95
N THR A 210 -1.40 -38.91 0.31
CA THR A 210 -1.98 -40.03 1.07
C THR A 210 -3.30 -40.49 0.46
N PHE A 211 -4.17 -39.54 0.11
CA PHE A 211 -5.44 -39.81 -0.54
C PHE A 211 -5.26 -40.44 -1.92
N TYR A 212 -4.36 -39.89 -2.73
CA TYR A 212 -4.01 -40.42 -4.05
C TYR A 212 -3.52 -41.86 -3.96
N HIS A 213 -2.59 -42.14 -3.04
CA HIS A 213 -2.14 -43.52 -2.82
C HIS A 213 -3.27 -44.45 -2.39
N ALA A 214 -4.12 -44.03 -1.44
CA ALA A 214 -5.26 -44.84 -1.00
C ALA A 214 -6.30 -45.05 -2.10
N LEU A 215 -6.50 -44.05 -2.96
CA LEU A 215 -7.47 -44.08 -4.04
C LEU A 215 -7.02 -45.01 -5.17
N LEU A 216 -5.74 -44.97 -5.55
CA LEU A 216 -5.19 -45.74 -6.67
C LEU A 216 -4.69 -47.15 -6.31
N GLN A 217 -4.33 -47.39 -5.05
CA GLN A 217 -3.89 -48.73 -4.63
C GLN A 217 -4.98 -49.77 -4.90
N ASN A 218 -4.56 -50.93 -5.42
CA ASN A 218 -5.41 -52.10 -5.68
C ASN A 218 -6.61 -51.82 -6.62
N ARG A 219 -6.50 -50.85 -7.53
CA ARG A 219 -7.53 -50.57 -8.54
C ARG A 219 -7.24 -51.24 -9.88
N SER A 220 -8.30 -51.66 -10.57
CA SER A 220 -8.21 -52.14 -11.95
C SER A 220 -7.84 -50.99 -12.89
N ARG A 221 -7.28 -51.30 -14.07
CA ARG A 221 -6.94 -50.30 -15.11
C ARG A 221 -8.16 -49.43 -15.48
N ALA A 222 -9.34 -50.03 -15.60
CA ALA A 222 -10.59 -49.32 -15.87
C ALA A 222 -10.96 -48.35 -14.73
N GLY A 223 -10.78 -48.76 -13.47
CA GLY A 223 -11.00 -47.89 -12.31
C GLY A 223 -10.05 -46.70 -12.29
N LEU A 224 -8.77 -46.91 -12.63
CA LEU A 224 -7.78 -45.84 -12.73
C LEU A 224 -8.15 -44.83 -13.82
N VAL A 225 -8.59 -45.28 -14.99
CA VAL A 225 -9.07 -44.41 -16.09
C VAL A 225 -10.30 -43.62 -15.65
N PHE A 226 -11.28 -44.27 -15.02
CA PHE A 226 -12.46 -43.58 -14.50
C PHE A 226 -12.11 -42.49 -13.49
N ILE A 227 -11.23 -42.80 -12.53
CA ILE A 227 -10.75 -41.83 -11.53
C ILE A 227 -10.02 -40.67 -12.21
N ALA A 228 -9.15 -40.94 -13.19
CA ALA A 228 -8.43 -39.91 -13.92
C ALA A 228 -9.40 -38.98 -14.68
N CYS A 229 -10.41 -39.54 -15.35
CA CYS A 229 -11.45 -38.77 -16.03
C CYS A 229 -12.26 -37.91 -15.04
N LEU A 230 -12.64 -38.46 -13.90
CA LEU A 230 -13.37 -37.74 -12.86
C LEU A 230 -12.54 -36.58 -12.30
N LEU A 231 -11.26 -36.81 -11.99
CA LEU A 231 -10.34 -35.77 -11.53
C LEU A 231 -10.14 -34.71 -12.60
N PHE A 232 -10.03 -35.09 -13.88
CA PHE A 232 -9.95 -34.13 -14.98
C PHE A 232 -11.20 -33.24 -15.02
N VAL A 233 -12.40 -33.82 -14.97
CA VAL A 233 -13.66 -33.04 -14.98
C VAL A 233 -13.74 -32.07 -13.80
N LEU A 234 -13.36 -32.52 -12.60
CA LEU A 234 -13.42 -31.70 -11.38
C LEU A 234 -12.34 -30.61 -11.32
N LEU A 235 -11.14 -30.89 -11.82
CA LEU A 235 -9.97 -30.02 -11.67
C LEU A 235 -9.69 -29.16 -12.90
N TYR A 236 -10.19 -29.50 -14.08
CA TYR A 236 -9.95 -28.76 -15.31
C TYR A 236 -10.30 -27.28 -15.13
N ARG A 237 -11.53 -26.98 -14.70
CA ARG A 237 -11.98 -25.59 -14.58
C ARG A 237 -11.21 -24.81 -13.51
N PRO A 238 -11.04 -25.31 -12.26
CA PRO A 238 -10.21 -24.62 -11.25
C PRO A 238 -8.74 -24.41 -11.65
N LEU A 239 -8.16 -25.31 -12.44
CA LEU A 239 -6.77 -25.23 -12.89
C LEU A 239 -6.59 -24.33 -14.12
N VAL A 240 -7.50 -24.39 -15.08
CA VAL A 240 -7.41 -23.63 -16.34
C VAL A 240 -7.84 -22.18 -16.16
N ARG A 241 -8.84 -21.92 -15.31
CA ARG A 241 -9.42 -20.59 -15.10
C ARG A 241 -8.39 -19.50 -14.76
N PRO A 242 -7.39 -19.71 -13.87
CA PRO A 242 -6.34 -18.72 -13.64
C PRO A 242 -5.53 -18.38 -14.91
N PHE A 243 -5.23 -19.37 -15.76
CA PHE A 243 -4.52 -19.14 -17.01
C PHE A 243 -5.40 -18.44 -18.04
N GLU A 244 -6.67 -18.82 -18.13
CA GLU A 244 -7.67 -18.14 -18.95
C GLU A 244 -7.76 -16.66 -18.56
N VAL A 245 -7.79 -16.34 -17.26
CA VAL A 245 -7.81 -14.94 -16.78
C VAL A 245 -6.53 -14.20 -17.18
N LEU A 246 -5.34 -14.78 -16.97
CA LEU A 246 -4.08 -14.17 -17.39
C LEU A 246 -4.02 -13.90 -18.90
N LEU A 247 -4.62 -14.78 -19.70
CA LEU A 247 -4.69 -14.65 -21.15
C LEU A 247 -5.76 -13.65 -21.60
N THR A 248 -6.93 -13.63 -20.99
CA THR A 248 -8.07 -12.79 -21.40
C THR A 248 -7.97 -11.36 -20.85
N HIS A 249 -7.49 -11.20 -19.62
CA HIS A 249 -7.46 -9.92 -18.93
C HIS A 249 -6.07 -9.29 -19.00
N LYS A 250 -5.82 -8.54 -20.07
CA LYS A 250 -4.57 -7.79 -20.32
C LYS A 250 -4.04 -6.98 -19.12
N PRO A 251 -4.86 -6.36 -18.23
CA PRO A 251 -4.37 -5.62 -17.06
C PRO A 251 -3.56 -6.46 -16.05
N TYR A 252 -3.68 -7.80 -16.07
CA TYR A 252 -2.88 -8.68 -15.20
C TYR A 252 -1.54 -9.11 -15.81
N ARG A 253 -1.23 -8.65 -17.03
CA ARG A 253 0.08 -8.85 -17.64
C ARG A 253 1.01 -7.74 -17.15
N LEU A 254 2.26 -8.08 -16.85
CA LEU A 254 3.27 -7.08 -16.52
C LEU A 254 3.45 -6.14 -17.72
N ASN A 255 3.12 -4.87 -17.52
CA ASN A 255 3.21 -3.85 -18.54
C ASN A 255 3.98 -2.65 -18.00
N CYS A 256 5.06 -2.29 -18.68
CA CYS A 256 5.87 -1.11 -18.38
C CYS A 256 5.68 0.00 -19.43
N HIS A 257 4.72 -0.16 -20.34
CA HIS A 257 4.42 0.83 -21.37
C HIS A 257 3.67 2.01 -20.78
N VAL A 258 4.19 3.22 -21.01
CA VAL A 258 3.48 4.47 -20.72
C VAL A 258 2.51 4.76 -21.88
N PRO A 259 1.19 4.82 -21.64
CA PRO A 259 0.18 5.06 -22.67
C PRO A 259 0.40 6.38 -23.43
N ASN A 260 0.00 6.43 -24.70
CA ASN A 260 0.19 7.62 -25.53
C ASN A 260 -0.68 8.78 -25.04
N GLU A 261 -1.89 8.50 -24.58
CA GLU A 261 -2.82 9.47 -24.01
C GLU A 261 -2.23 10.18 -22.78
N PHE A 262 -1.42 9.45 -21.99
CA PHE A 262 -0.67 10.06 -20.89
C PHE A 262 0.44 10.99 -21.40
N LYS A 263 1.17 10.59 -22.45
CA LYS A 263 2.19 11.44 -23.08
C LYS A 263 1.58 12.69 -23.69
N ASP A 264 0.39 12.58 -24.27
CA ASP A 264 -0.37 13.69 -24.82
C ASP A 264 -0.77 14.66 -23.71
N LEU A 265 -1.25 14.16 -22.57
CA LEU A 265 -1.55 14.99 -21.39
C LEU A 265 -0.29 15.70 -20.87
N VAL A 266 0.83 15.00 -20.74
CA VAL A 266 2.11 15.61 -20.33
C VAL A 266 2.53 16.70 -21.34
N THR A 267 2.43 16.41 -22.63
CA THR A 267 2.78 17.38 -23.69
C THR A 267 1.88 18.61 -23.64
N PHE A 268 0.57 18.40 -23.46
CA PHE A 268 -0.40 19.48 -23.30
C PHE A 268 -0.06 20.36 -22.09
N LEU A 269 0.17 19.75 -20.92
CA LEU A 269 0.53 20.48 -19.70
C LEU A 269 1.83 21.26 -19.87
N LYS A 270 2.84 20.66 -20.51
CA LYS A 270 4.12 21.34 -20.80
C LYS A 270 3.94 22.60 -21.64
N ASN A 271 3.04 22.56 -22.63
CA ASN A 271 2.84 23.65 -23.59
C ASN A 271 1.85 24.71 -23.10
N ASN A 272 0.96 24.37 -22.15
CA ASN A 272 -0.17 25.23 -21.75
C ASN A 272 -0.16 25.63 -20.26
N THR A 273 0.89 25.28 -19.50
CA THR A 273 1.02 25.66 -18.09
C THR A 273 2.39 26.26 -17.77
N THR A 274 2.46 27.08 -16.72
CA THR A 274 3.67 27.79 -16.28
C THR A 274 4.07 27.40 -14.85
N ASN A 275 5.20 27.93 -14.37
CA ASN A 275 5.75 27.71 -13.03
C ASN A 275 5.19 28.66 -11.96
N GLU A 276 4.28 29.57 -12.31
CA GLU A 276 3.79 30.61 -11.40
C GLU A 276 3.00 30.06 -10.20
N GLY A 277 2.43 28.87 -10.36
CA GLY A 277 1.73 28.17 -9.29
C GLY A 277 1.61 26.67 -9.54
N ARG A 278 1.00 25.99 -8.58
CA ARG A 278 0.89 24.52 -8.54
C ARG A 278 -0.16 24.01 -9.51
N ILE A 279 0.10 22.81 -10.01
CA ILE A 279 -0.89 21.99 -10.71
C ILE A 279 -1.59 21.12 -9.68
N LEU A 280 -2.87 21.38 -9.46
CA LEU A 280 -3.76 20.54 -8.66
C LEU A 280 -4.23 19.37 -9.52
N ILE A 281 -3.93 18.14 -9.10
CA ILE A 281 -4.27 16.93 -9.85
C ILE A 281 -5.36 16.15 -9.13
N GLU A 282 -6.46 15.86 -9.83
CA GLU A 282 -7.48 14.94 -9.33
C GLU A 282 -7.03 13.49 -9.47
N ASP A 283 -6.60 12.87 -8.38
CA ASP A 283 -6.27 11.44 -8.40
C ASP A 283 -7.53 10.59 -8.51
N SER A 284 -7.35 9.36 -8.98
CA SER A 284 -8.38 8.33 -9.01
C SER A 284 -8.30 7.35 -7.85
N GLU A 285 -7.11 7.18 -7.24
CA GLU A 285 -6.63 6.14 -6.29
C GLU A 285 -7.11 4.72 -6.58
N TYR A 286 -8.41 4.47 -6.59
CA TYR A 286 -9.03 3.21 -6.95
C TYR A 286 -10.46 3.47 -7.44
N SER A 287 -10.78 3.01 -8.64
CA SER A 287 -12.13 2.99 -9.19
C SER A 287 -12.70 1.58 -9.18
N ILE A 288 -13.99 1.48 -8.83
CA ILE A 288 -14.75 0.22 -8.87
C ILE A 288 -15.16 -0.10 -10.33
N SER A 289 -15.20 0.91 -11.21
CA SER A 289 -15.46 0.77 -12.65
C SER A 289 -14.18 0.46 -13.42
N SER A 290 -14.31 -0.13 -14.61
CA SER A 290 -13.20 -0.28 -15.56
C SER A 290 -13.03 1.03 -16.37
N PRO A 291 -11.82 1.61 -16.46
CA PRO A 291 -10.56 1.11 -15.90
C PRO A 291 -10.45 1.36 -14.38
N ILE A 292 -9.80 0.43 -13.67
CA ILE A 292 -9.64 0.46 -12.21
C ILE A 292 -8.91 1.75 -11.74
N HIS A 293 -8.13 2.38 -12.62
CA HIS A 293 -7.58 3.71 -12.40
C HIS A 293 -7.80 4.56 -13.64
N GLU A 294 -8.16 5.82 -13.42
CA GLU A 294 -8.46 6.74 -14.52
C GLU A 294 -7.19 7.22 -15.22
N TYR A 295 -6.05 7.15 -14.55
CA TYR A 295 -4.73 7.30 -15.16
C TYR A 295 -4.30 6.00 -15.88
N PHE A 296 -5.14 5.58 -16.82
CA PHE A 296 -4.89 4.47 -17.74
C PHE A 296 -4.52 3.15 -17.06
N GLY A 297 -5.16 2.87 -15.92
CA GLY A 297 -4.92 1.66 -15.13
C GLY A 297 -3.70 1.70 -14.20
N GLY A 298 -3.01 2.85 -14.07
CA GLY A 298 -1.85 2.99 -13.19
C GLY A 298 -1.91 4.22 -12.27
N HIS A 299 -0.91 4.32 -11.37
CA HIS A 299 -0.69 5.49 -10.50
C HIS A 299 0.27 6.50 -11.17
N LEU A 300 -0.03 6.88 -12.41
CA LEU A 300 0.82 7.79 -13.19
C LEU A 300 0.95 9.23 -12.64
N PRO A 301 0.06 9.75 -11.76
CA PRO A 301 0.27 11.07 -11.16
C PRO A 301 1.63 11.24 -10.46
N GLY A 302 2.18 10.16 -9.91
CA GLY A 302 3.51 10.17 -9.28
C GLY A 302 4.68 10.45 -10.23
N LEU A 303 4.46 10.40 -11.55
CA LEU A 303 5.50 10.63 -12.55
C LEU A 303 5.49 12.06 -13.09
N PHE A 304 4.43 12.84 -12.86
CA PHE A 304 4.35 14.22 -13.36
C PHE A 304 5.48 15.15 -12.88
N PRO A 305 5.92 15.09 -11.60
CA PRO A 305 7.08 15.86 -11.15
C PRO A 305 8.33 15.60 -11.99
N GLU A 306 8.56 14.34 -12.37
CA GLU A 306 9.73 13.96 -13.16
C GLU A 306 9.65 14.43 -14.61
N TYR A 307 8.47 14.33 -15.25
CA TYR A 307 8.32 14.70 -16.66
C TYR A 307 8.21 16.21 -16.91
N LEU A 308 7.61 16.95 -15.99
CA LEU A 308 7.26 18.36 -16.21
C LEU A 308 8.11 19.34 -15.38
N LYS A 309 8.77 18.87 -14.30
CA LYS A 309 9.51 19.73 -13.36
C LYS A 309 8.66 20.92 -12.92
N ARG A 310 7.49 20.60 -12.35
CA ARG A 310 6.49 21.54 -11.80
C ARG A 310 6.18 21.17 -10.35
N GLU A 311 5.59 22.10 -9.63
CA GLU A 311 5.03 21.82 -8.31
C GLU A 311 3.58 21.34 -8.41
N TYR A 312 3.23 20.37 -7.59
CA TYR A 312 1.93 19.71 -7.61
C TYR A 312 1.25 19.77 -6.26
N LEU A 313 -0.08 19.70 -6.32
CA LEU A 313 -0.90 19.38 -5.17
C LEU A 313 -1.66 18.08 -5.48
N CYS A 314 -1.70 17.16 -4.51
CA CYS A 314 -2.17 15.78 -4.63
C CYS A 314 -1.20 14.79 -5.31
N GLY A 315 -1.42 13.48 -5.07
CA GLY A 315 -0.66 12.35 -5.63
C GLY A 315 0.55 11.89 -4.79
N PRO A 316 1.17 10.74 -5.13
CA PRO A 316 0.63 9.67 -5.98
C PRO A 316 -0.38 8.74 -5.26
N ARG A 317 -0.55 8.95 -3.95
CA ARG A 317 -1.33 8.09 -3.06
C ARG A 317 -2.08 8.94 -2.02
N PRO A 318 -3.05 9.77 -2.44
CA PRO A 318 -3.77 10.68 -1.54
C PRO A 318 -4.50 9.98 -0.39
N MET A 319 -4.76 8.67 -0.50
CA MET A 319 -5.56 7.94 0.49
C MET A 319 -4.76 7.37 1.68
N TYR A 320 -3.46 7.66 1.80
CA TYR A 320 -2.75 7.33 3.03
C TYR A 320 -3.13 8.33 4.13
N PRO A 321 -3.59 7.86 5.31
CA PRO A 321 -4.05 8.72 6.39
C PRO A 321 -2.84 9.35 7.08
N ILE A 322 -2.30 10.40 6.47
CA ILE A 322 -1.27 11.26 7.02
C ILE A 322 -1.74 12.71 6.97
N GLN A 323 -1.29 13.54 7.90
CA GLN A 323 -1.71 14.95 8.00
C GLN A 323 -1.50 15.73 6.68
N HIS A 324 -0.41 15.43 5.95
CA HIS A 324 -0.09 16.05 4.67
C HIS A 324 -1.09 15.66 3.56
N GLY A 325 -1.82 14.56 3.72
CA GLY A 325 -2.89 14.12 2.84
C GLY A 325 -4.13 15.03 2.88
N TYR A 326 -4.20 15.97 3.84
CA TYR A 326 -5.24 17.00 3.89
C TYR A 326 -5.38 17.69 2.53
N ALA A 327 -4.29 18.07 1.88
CA ALA A 327 -4.32 18.77 0.59
C ALA A 327 -4.63 17.88 -0.64
N SER A 328 -5.14 16.68 -0.43
CA SER A 328 -5.53 15.76 -1.49
C SER A 328 -6.75 16.24 -2.30
N PHE A 329 -6.84 15.75 -3.54
CA PHE A 329 -7.99 15.89 -4.44
C PHE A 329 -8.28 14.56 -5.11
N THR A 330 -9.43 13.96 -4.80
CA THR A 330 -9.81 12.64 -5.33
C THR A 330 -11.32 12.57 -5.48
N ARG A 331 -11.81 12.34 -6.71
CA ARG A 331 -13.24 12.11 -7.03
C ARG A 331 -14.17 13.16 -6.40
N GLY A 332 -13.91 14.43 -6.66
CA GLY A 332 -14.72 15.53 -6.14
C GLY A 332 -14.59 15.80 -4.64
N VAL A 333 -13.63 15.17 -3.94
CA VAL A 333 -13.27 15.49 -2.56
C VAL A 333 -11.94 16.23 -2.56
N LEU A 334 -11.94 17.47 -2.09
CA LEU A 334 -10.79 18.38 -2.06
C LEU A 334 -10.66 18.99 -0.65
N PHE A 335 -9.46 18.98 -0.08
CA PHE A 335 -9.22 19.39 1.31
C PHE A 335 -10.16 18.71 2.32
N GLU A 336 -10.33 17.39 2.17
CA GLU A 336 -11.21 16.53 2.97
C GLU A 336 -12.72 16.84 2.90
N LYS A 337 -13.14 17.76 2.03
CA LYS A 337 -14.55 18.12 1.82
C LYS A 337 -15.00 17.89 0.39
N LYS A 338 -16.28 17.60 0.18
CA LYS A 338 -16.86 17.53 -1.17
C LYS A 338 -16.79 18.92 -1.84
N LEU A 339 -16.42 18.97 -3.11
CA LEU A 339 -16.36 20.22 -3.89
C LEU A 339 -17.66 21.01 -3.80
N THR A 340 -18.79 20.33 -3.92
CA THR A 340 -20.14 20.93 -3.84
C THR A 340 -20.49 21.56 -2.48
N SER A 341 -19.69 21.33 -1.44
CA SER A 341 -19.87 21.97 -0.13
C SER A 341 -19.11 23.29 0.03
N TYR A 342 -18.21 23.63 -0.90
CA TYR A 342 -17.47 24.88 -0.86
C TYR A 342 -18.30 26.04 -1.39
N THR A 343 -18.25 27.17 -0.68
CA THR A 343 -18.56 28.46 -1.30
C THR A 343 -17.41 28.91 -2.20
N ALA A 344 -17.70 29.79 -3.17
CA ALA A 344 -16.68 30.34 -4.07
C ALA A 344 -15.54 31.04 -3.31
N GLU A 345 -15.86 31.78 -2.25
CA GLU A 345 -14.88 32.52 -1.46
C GLU A 345 -13.98 31.60 -0.62
N GLU A 346 -14.54 30.54 -0.03
CA GLU A 346 -13.74 29.53 0.66
C GLU A 346 -12.76 28.85 -0.30
N LEU A 347 -13.22 28.45 -1.49
CA LEU A 347 -12.36 27.82 -2.49
C LEU A 347 -11.25 28.76 -2.97
N LYS A 348 -11.58 30.03 -3.25
CA LYS A 348 -10.60 31.06 -3.62
C LYS A 348 -9.51 31.22 -2.56
N LYS A 349 -9.92 31.28 -1.28
CA LYS A 349 -8.99 31.36 -0.15
C LYS A 349 -8.06 30.15 -0.07
N MET A 350 -8.60 28.95 -0.29
CA MET A 350 -7.80 27.71 -0.31
C MET A 350 -6.82 27.70 -1.49
N PHE A 351 -7.28 27.99 -2.71
CA PHE A 351 -6.41 28.07 -3.88
C PHE A 351 -5.31 29.14 -3.74
N ALA A 352 -5.61 30.26 -3.10
CA ALA A 352 -4.60 31.26 -2.77
C ALA A 352 -3.56 30.72 -1.77
N ALA A 353 -3.99 30.07 -0.69
CA ALA A 353 -3.10 29.53 0.34
C ALA A 353 -2.11 28.48 -0.19
N TYR A 354 -2.51 27.65 -1.15
CA TYR A 354 -1.66 26.62 -1.77
C TYR A 354 -1.03 27.05 -3.09
N ASN A 355 -1.21 28.30 -3.48
CA ASN A 355 -0.79 28.81 -4.78
C ASN A 355 -1.24 27.93 -5.97
N VAL A 356 -2.50 27.48 -5.98
CA VAL A 356 -3.06 26.70 -7.10
C VAL A 356 -3.26 27.62 -8.30
N LYS A 357 -2.73 27.22 -9.46
CA LYS A 357 -2.86 27.94 -10.72
C LYS A 357 -3.49 27.11 -11.82
N TRP A 358 -3.20 25.81 -11.83
CA TRP A 358 -3.70 24.88 -12.84
C TRP A 358 -4.47 23.74 -12.15
N ILE A 359 -5.51 23.23 -12.80
CA ILE A 359 -6.29 22.09 -12.30
C ILE A 359 -6.41 21.06 -13.41
N VAL A 360 -6.17 19.78 -13.08
CA VAL A 360 -6.42 18.64 -13.97
C VAL A 360 -7.48 17.78 -13.32
N SER A 361 -8.65 17.67 -13.97
CA SER A 361 -9.79 16.91 -13.44
C SER A 361 -10.35 15.94 -14.46
N TRP A 362 -10.79 14.78 -13.99
CA TRP A 362 -11.40 13.73 -14.81
C TRP A 362 -12.84 13.44 -14.40
N TYR A 363 -13.17 13.65 -13.12
CA TYR A 363 -14.45 13.25 -12.56
C TYR A 363 -15.53 14.27 -12.94
N GLN A 364 -16.69 13.78 -13.40
CA GLN A 364 -17.70 14.66 -13.98
C GLN A 364 -18.23 15.70 -12.98
N GLU A 365 -18.51 15.30 -11.74
CA GLU A 365 -19.01 16.22 -10.70
C GLU A 365 -18.00 17.33 -10.38
N SER A 366 -16.71 17.04 -10.50
CA SER A 366 -15.64 18.05 -10.36
C SER A 366 -15.62 19.02 -11.53
N LYS A 367 -15.74 18.52 -12.76
CA LYS A 367 -15.81 19.34 -13.98
C LYS A 367 -17.01 20.27 -13.95
N ASP A 368 -18.18 19.72 -13.65
CA ASP A 368 -19.42 20.47 -13.53
C ASP A 368 -19.24 21.60 -12.52
N PHE A 369 -18.71 21.29 -11.32
CA PHE A 369 -18.48 22.30 -10.29
C PHE A 369 -17.55 23.43 -10.73
N PHE A 370 -16.43 23.12 -11.41
CA PHE A 370 -15.50 24.14 -11.87
C PHE A 370 -16.08 25.02 -12.98
N GLU A 371 -16.94 24.47 -13.83
CA GLU A 371 -17.64 25.21 -14.89
C GLU A 371 -18.68 26.20 -14.33
N HIS A 372 -19.19 25.98 -13.10
CA HIS A 372 -20.09 26.91 -12.40
C HIS A 372 -19.39 28.12 -11.77
N LEU A 373 -18.07 28.25 -11.89
CA LEU A 373 -17.29 29.42 -11.44
C LEU A 373 -16.69 30.21 -12.61
N PRO A 374 -17.52 30.66 -13.59
CA PRO A 374 -17.04 31.33 -14.77
C PRO A 374 -16.34 32.64 -14.41
N GLY A 375 -15.19 32.89 -15.02
CA GLY A 375 -14.35 34.07 -14.78
C GLY A 375 -13.30 33.89 -13.69
N TYR A 376 -13.48 32.96 -12.74
CA TYR A 376 -12.41 32.57 -11.81
C TYR A 376 -11.68 31.31 -12.28
N ILE A 377 -12.40 30.35 -12.86
CA ILE A 377 -11.83 29.13 -13.42
C ILE A 377 -12.14 29.11 -14.91
N ILE A 378 -11.11 28.99 -15.74
CA ILE A 378 -11.22 29.00 -17.21
C ILE A 378 -10.70 27.69 -17.78
N THR A 379 -11.50 27.02 -18.60
CA THR A 379 -11.07 25.83 -19.33
C THR A 379 -9.98 26.18 -20.35
N ARG A 380 -8.83 25.52 -20.24
CA ARG A 380 -7.70 25.66 -21.18
C ARG A 380 -7.67 24.60 -22.26
N GLY A 381 -8.25 23.44 -21.98
CA GLY A 381 -8.43 22.40 -22.99
C GLY A 381 -8.83 21.07 -22.38
N GLN A 382 -9.05 20.11 -23.26
CA GLN A 382 -9.37 18.73 -22.91
C GLN A 382 -8.38 17.79 -23.59
N VAL A 383 -7.90 16.80 -22.83
CA VAL A 383 -7.05 15.72 -23.33
C VAL A 383 -7.64 14.40 -22.86
N ASP A 384 -8.16 13.62 -23.79
CA ASP A 384 -8.91 12.39 -23.49
C ASP A 384 -10.03 12.67 -22.45
N LYS A 385 -9.99 12.00 -21.30
CA LYS A 385 -10.95 12.16 -20.20
C LYS A 385 -10.66 13.36 -19.29
N PHE A 386 -9.51 14.01 -19.44
CA PHE A 386 -9.07 15.07 -18.53
C PHE A 386 -9.41 16.44 -19.09
N THR A 387 -9.98 17.29 -18.24
CA THR A 387 -10.13 18.73 -18.51
C THR A 387 -9.07 19.48 -17.72
N VAL A 388 -8.38 20.40 -18.40
CA VAL A 388 -7.37 21.27 -17.80
C VAL A 388 -7.95 22.66 -17.66
N TYR A 389 -7.88 23.21 -16.44
CA TYR A 389 -8.37 24.53 -16.12
C TYR A 389 -7.24 25.44 -15.62
N GLU A 390 -7.41 26.73 -15.80
CA GLU A 390 -6.62 27.78 -15.17
C GLU A 390 -7.45 28.50 -14.10
N VAL A 391 -6.83 28.75 -12.97
CA VAL A 391 -7.35 29.63 -11.92
C VAL A 391 -6.87 31.07 -12.17
N ILE A 392 -7.80 31.97 -12.40
CA ILE A 392 -7.54 33.38 -12.69
C ILE A 392 -7.32 34.12 -11.37
N ARG A 393 -6.04 34.29 -11.03
CA ARG A 393 -5.57 35.02 -9.87
C ARG A 393 -4.12 35.48 -10.07
N GLU A 394 -3.70 36.43 -9.25
CA GLU A 394 -2.29 36.73 -9.03
C GLU A 394 -1.66 35.58 -8.25
N SER A 395 -0.68 34.93 -8.87
CA SER A 395 0.00 33.77 -8.31
C SER A 395 1.21 34.21 -7.51
N SER A 396 1.36 33.64 -6.32
CA SER A 396 2.52 33.89 -5.47
C SER A 396 2.66 32.73 -4.48
N PHE A 397 3.89 32.28 -4.29
CA PHE A 397 4.24 31.37 -3.21
C PHE A 397 4.48 32.10 -1.89
N PHE A 398 4.46 33.44 -1.86
CA PHE A 398 4.50 34.23 -0.64
C PHE A 398 3.07 34.55 -0.20
N LEU A 399 2.69 34.07 0.98
CA LEU A 399 1.45 34.43 1.67
C LEU A 399 1.60 35.73 2.48
N LYS A 400 2.85 36.12 2.75
CA LYS A 400 3.23 37.38 3.38
C LYS A 400 4.65 37.75 2.94
N GLY A 401 4.88 39.02 2.60
CA GLY A 401 6.10 39.48 1.94
C GLY A 401 6.14 39.10 0.46
N SER A 402 7.31 39.29 -0.16
CA SER A 402 7.51 38.99 -1.58
C SER A 402 8.93 38.52 -1.88
N GLY A 403 9.13 37.97 -3.07
CA GLY A 403 10.41 37.49 -3.57
C GLY A 403 10.24 36.42 -4.63
N GLU A 404 11.35 35.75 -4.93
CA GLU A 404 11.40 34.61 -5.85
C GLU A 404 11.64 33.32 -5.06
N VAL A 405 10.96 32.25 -5.47
CA VAL A 405 11.14 30.92 -4.89
C VAL A 405 11.37 29.88 -5.98
N SER A 406 12.25 28.93 -5.70
CA SER A 406 12.43 27.73 -6.51
C SER A 406 12.59 26.54 -5.56
N ALA A 407 11.88 25.45 -5.80
CA ALA A 407 11.98 24.25 -4.98
C ALA A 407 12.41 23.04 -5.82
N ASP A 408 13.26 22.21 -5.22
CA ASP A 408 13.67 20.91 -5.72
C ASP A 408 13.80 19.93 -4.53
N TYR A 409 14.20 18.69 -4.79
CA TYR A 409 14.39 17.67 -3.77
C TYR A 409 15.29 18.18 -2.64
N ASN A 410 14.73 18.17 -1.42
CA ASN A 410 15.40 18.60 -0.19
C ASN A 410 15.91 20.05 -0.16
N ARG A 411 15.42 20.93 -1.06
CA ARG A 411 15.88 22.32 -1.10
C ARG A 411 14.82 23.29 -1.61
N ILE A 412 14.62 24.38 -0.89
CA ILE A 412 13.85 25.54 -1.34
C ILE A 412 14.79 26.74 -1.37
N GLU A 413 14.97 27.36 -2.51
CA GLU A 413 15.78 28.55 -2.70
C GLU A 413 14.89 29.79 -2.72
N LEU A 414 15.27 30.80 -1.95
CA LEU A 414 14.61 32.10 -1.90
C LEU A 414 15.59 33.21 -2.29
N GLN A 415 15.14 34.09 -3.18
CA GLN A 415 15.92 35.23 -3.67
C GLN A 415 15.05 36.49 -3.67
N ASN A 416 15.69 37.66 -3.66
CA ASN A 416 15.02 38.96 -3.70
C ASN A 416 13.91 39.10 -2.63
N VAL A 417 14.15 38.52 -1.45
CA VAL A 417 13.16 38.44 -0.38
C VAL A 417 12.95 39.82 0.25
N VAL A 418 11.70 40.26 0.28
CA VAL A 418 11.24 41.46 0.97
C VAL A 418 10.28 41.03 2.08
N SER A 419 10.69 41.27 3.32
CA SER A 419 9.90 40.91 4.49
C SER A 419 8.91 42.00 4.88
N GLU A 420 7.74 41.59 5.38
CA GLU A 420 6.76 42.49 5.99
C GLU A 420 6.79 42.31 7.51
N ASN A 421 7.03 43.37 8.27
CA ASN A 421 7.19 43.31 9.73
C ASN A 421 8.26 42.28 10.17
N ASN A 422 9.41 42.28 9.48
CA ASN A 422 10.55 41.39 9.69
C ASN A 422 10.23 39.89 9.56
N GLU A 423 9.21 39.54 8.78
CA GLU A 423 8.91 38.13 8.48
C GLU A 423 8.33 37.93 7.09
N ILE A 424 8.41 36.68 6.64
CA ILE A 424 7.70 36.18 5.47
C ILE A 424 6.96 34.89 5.82
N ILE A 425 5.94 34.58 5.03
CA ILE A 425 5.27 33.28 5.05
C ILE A 425 5.24 32.76 3.63
N ILE A 426 5.73 31.53 3.43
CA ILE A 426 5.71 30.88 2.11
C ILE A 426 4.77 29.69 2.12
N ALA A 427 4.11 29.46 0.98
CA ALA A 427 3.10 28.44 0.76
C ALA A 427 3.70 27.03 0.62
N TYR A 428 4.60 26.63 1.52
CA TYR A 428 5.14 25.26 1.62
C TYR A 428 4.85 24.72 3.02
N HIS A 429 4.67 23.41 3.13
CA HIS A 429 4.40 22.78 4.41
C HIS A 429 5.60 22.85 5.35
N TRP A 430 5.32 23.19 6.61
CA TRP A 430 6.33 23.24 7.66
C TRP A 430 6.70 21.83 8.13
N MET A 431 7.99 21.63 8.43
CA MET A 431 8.47 20.49 9.19
C MET A 431 9.48 20.93 10.24
N GLU A 432 9.52 20.25 11.37
CA GLU A 432 10.41 20.55 12.50
C GLU A 432 11.91 20.53 12.13
N GLN A 433 12.28 19.71 11.15
CA GLN A 433 13.66 19.53 10.71
C GLN A 433 14.11 20.53 9.64
N LEU A 434 13.24 21.47 9.24
CA LEU A 434 13.63 22.51 8.28
C LEU A 434 14.63 23.48 8.90
N ARG A 435 15.65 23.85 8.12
CA ARG A 435 16.68 24.82 8.50
C ARG A 435 16.89 25.83 7.40
N ALA A 436 17.00 27.10 7.76
CA ALA A 436 17.38 28.18 6.86
C ALA A 436 18.90 28.37 6.84
N ILE A 437 19.47 28.50 5.65
CA ILE A 437 20.91 28.68 5.42
C ILE A 437 21.10 29.92 4.51
N PRO A 438 21.91 30.92 4.90
CA PRO A 438 22.81 30.91 6.06
C PRO A 438 22.13 31.23 7.41
N SER A 439 20.98 31.88 7.41
CA SER A 439 20.28 32.29 8.63
C SER A 439 18.76 32.44 8.41
N GLY A 440 18.01 32.48 9.51
CA GLY A 440 16.55 32.63 9.52
C GLY A 440 15.92 31.70 10.55
N THR A 441 14.94 32.20 11.32
CA THR A 441 14.21 31.34 12.27
C THR A 441 12.96 30.81 11.61
N ILE A 442 12.87 29.50 11.42
CA ILE A 442 11.73 28.83 10.81
C ILE A 442 10.71 28.45 11.89
N GLU A 443 9.47 28.88 11.72
CA GLU A 443 8.34 28.58 12.59
C GLU A 443 7.17 28.02 11.78
N ARG A 444 6.32 27.25 12.45
CA ARG A 444 5.03 26.81 11.90
C ARG A 444 4.03 27.96 11.99
N VAL A 445 3.27 28.20 10.92
CA VAL A 445 2.08 29.06 10.99
C VAL A 445 0.85 28.30 10.47
N SER A 446 -0.21 28.28 11.27
CA SER A 446 -1.49 27.66 10.87
C SER A 446 -2.31 28.66 10.06
N LEU A 447 -2.56 28.35 8.79
CA LEU A 447 -3.40 29.17 7.90
C LEU A 447 -4.40 28.26 7.18
N ALA A 448 -5.55 28.83 6.81
CA ALA A 448 -6.58 28.17 6.01
C ALA A 448 -7.10 26.82 6.56
N GLY A 449 -6.92 26.56 7.86
CA GLY A 449 -7.32 25.29 8.49
C GLY A 449 -6.40 24.11 8.19
N ASP A 450 -5.25 24.32 7.55
CA ASP A 450 -4.28 23.26 7.25
C ASP A 450 -3.69 22.66 8.55
N PRO A 451 -3.74 21.32 8.74
CA PRO A 451 -3.27 20.66 9.95
C PRO A 451 -1.74 20.57 10.06
N VAL A 452 -1.00 20.72 8.97
CA VAL A 452 0.48 20.72 8.93
C VAL A 452 1.02 22.13 9.18
N GLY A 453 0.37 23.15 8.63
CA GLY A 453 0.79 24.55 8.64
C GLY A 453 1.84 24.86 7.57
N PHE A 454 2.08 26.17 7.39
CA PHE A 454 3.01 26.70 6.41
C PHE A 454 4.31 27.18 7.08
N ILE A 455 5.34 27.39 6.27
CA ILE A 455 6.64 27.90 6.73
C ILE A 455 6.56 29.42 6.94
N ARG A 456 6.75 29.86 8.18
CA ARG A 456 7.04 31.25 8.55
C ARG A 456 8.53 31.40 8.78
N ILE A 457 9.13 32.47 8.27
CA ILE A 457 10.55 32.79 8.51
C ILE A 457 10.63 34.19 9.14
N LYS A 458 11.23 34.27 10.34
CA LYS A 458 11.53 35.55 11.01
C LYS A 458 12.95 36.00 10.70
N ASN A 459 13.10 37.32 10.54
CA ASN A 459 14.33 38.02 10.15
C ASN A 459 15.02 37.34 8.95
N PRO A 460 14.30 37.09 7.83
CA PRO A 460 14.90 36.44 6.68
C PRO A 460 15.95 37.34 6.04
N PRO A 461 17.10 36.81 5.60
CA PRO A 461 17.99 37.53 4.69
C PRO A 461 17.33 37.66 3.30
N SER A 462 17.84 38.56 2.45
CA SER A 462 17.32 38.75 1.09
C SER A 462 17.50 37.53 0.17
N LYS A 463 18.47 36.66 0.49
CA LYS A 463 18.77 35.42 -0.22
C LYS A 463 19.16 34.32 0.75
N PHE A 464 18.48 33.19 0.69
CA PHE A 464 18.78 32.01 1.51
C PHE A 464 18.16 30.74 0.92
N SER A 465 18.40 29.61 1.58
CA SER A 465 17.77 28.35 1.25
C SER A 465 17.21 27.67 2.48
N ILE A 466 16.15 26.91 2.30
CA ILE A 466 15.58 26.03 3.30
C ILE A 466 15.92 24.59 2.90
N ILE A 467 16.48 23.83 3.84
CA ILE A 467 16.77 22.40 3.65
C ILE A 467 16.09 21.57 4.74
N ASN A 468 15.80 20.30 4.46
CA ASN A 468 15.46 19.35 5.52
C ASN A 468 16.76 18.75 6.05
N SER A 469 17.05 18.99 7.34
CA SER A 469 18.26 18.47 8.00
C SER A 469 18.06 17.09 8.61
N TYR A 470 17.06 16.34 8.13
CA TYR A 470 16.76 14.99 8.63
C TYR A 470 17.78 13.96 8.16
#